data_AF-A0A1K0FFT1-F1
#
_entry.id   AF-A0A1K0FFT1-F1
#
_cell.length_a   1.000
_cell.length_b   1.000
_cell.length_c   1.000
_cell.angle_alpha   90.00
_cell.angle_beta   90.00
_cell.angle_gamma   90.00
#
_symmetry.space_group_name_H-M   'P 1'
#
loop_
_entity.id
_entity.type
_entity.pdbx_description
1 polymer ?
#
loop_
_entity_poly.entity_id
_entity_poly.type
_entity_poly.pdbx_seq_one_letter_code
_entity_poly.pdbx_strand_id
1 'polypeptide(L)'
;MLMNPGEVVLDPAAAHPELAALRAALARRDWWSCRAVLDAAAPDARSRLLLWATGDGTIGDFPRIVWDSDATDSTAAALLALHLIHTGWEIRSGALAQHVSQDQFARFHDYLRRAEAVLIDATARQPRDPALWTARLTTARGLQLGQAETRRRYDRLVAADPHHLTGQLQYLQSLCPKWGGTWDHLHRWAWDSMLAAPPGAPQGVLVAEAHLEHMLGLEQTDPAASHAYLSDVTIREALHQAAHRSVWHPDFRREPGWVGTASTFAMVFALGRDHAAAAPVFAMLGDLATEHPWHYLEDDVVTTIRRYRRAALATGAVR
;
A
#
# COMPACT_ATOMS: atom_id res chain seq x y z
N MET A 1 19.24 16.87 19.01
CA MET A 1 18.06 16.14 19.51
C MET A 1 18.47 14.69 19.65
N LEU A 2 18.69 14.21 20.87
CA LEU A 2 19.14 12.84 21.11
C LEU A 2 18.00 11.89 20.73
N MET A 3 18.22 11.06 19.71
CA MET A 3 17.26 10.04 19.25
C MET A 3 16.88 9.15 20.43
N ASN A 4 15.58 9.07 20.74
CA ASN A 4 15.07 8.18 21.77
C ASN A 4 14.98 6.77 21.18
N PRO A 5 15.81 5.78 21.60
CA PRO A 5 15.93 4.47 20.93
C PRO A 5 14.66 3.61 20.94
N GLY A 6 13.56 4.10 21.52
CA GLY A 6 12.26 3.45 21.55
C GLY A 6 11.15 4.19 20.80
N GLU A 7 11.40 5.32 20.15
CA GLU A 7 10.34 6.03 19.41
C GLU A 7 9.94 5.28 18.12
N VAL A 8 8.64 5.23 17.85
CA VAL A 8 8.08 4.70 16.61
C VAL A 8 7.14 5.76 16.06
N VAL A 9 7.49 6.33 14.91
CA VAL A 9 6.73 7.39 14.25
C VAL A 9 5.99 6.77 13.06
N LEU A 10 4.65 6.76 13.15
CA LEU A 10 3.78 6.15 12.14
C LEU A 10 3.23 7.16 11.13
N ASP A 11 3.22 8.46 11.46
CA ASP A 11 2.68 9.49 10.56
C ASP A 11 3.57 9.62 9.31
N PRO A 12 3.08 9.31 8.10
CA PRO A 12 3.87 9.42 6.88
C PRO A 12 4.41 10.84 6.63
N ALA A 13 3.77 11.87 7.19
CA ALA A 13 4.23 13.26 7.08
C ALA A 13 5.59 13.49 7.74
N ALA A 14 6.02 12.64 8.67
CA ALA A 14 7.35 12.68 9.27
C ALA A 14 8.47 12.35 8.25
N ALA A 15 8.17 11.48 7.28
CA ALA A 15 9.10 11.12 6.20
C ALA A 15 8.87 11.93 4.90
N HIS A 16 7.70 12.56 4.78
CA HIS A 16 7.19 13.17 3.55
C HIS A 16 6.62 14.57 3.81
N PRO A 17 7.44 15.64 3.84
CA PRO A 17 6.98 17.01 4.10
C PRO A 17 5.91 17.51 3.10
N GLU A 18 5.93 16.99 1.88
CA GLU A 18 4.91 17.21 0.86
C GLU A 18 3.50 16.79 1.32
N LEU A 19 3.38 15.72 2.14
CA LEU A 19 2.09 15.32 2.71
C LEU A 19 1.61 16.35 3.75
N ALA A 20 2.51 16.89 4.58
CA ALA A 20 2.16 17.94 5.52
C ALA A 20 1.67 19.21 4.80
N ALA A 21 2.34 19.59 3.70
CA ALA A 21 1.92 20.70 2.85
C ALA A 21 0.54 20.45 2.20
N LEU A 22 0.31 19.24 1.69
CA LEU A 22 -0.98 18.83 1.11
C LEU A 22 -2.10 18.87 2.14
N ARG A 23 -1.91 18.27 3.32
CA ARG A 23 -2.89 18.32 4.43
C ARG A 23 -3.22 19.75 4.83
N ALA A 24 -2.20 20.62 4.94
CA ALA A 24 -2.41 22.01 5.28
C ALA A 24 -3.21 22.77 4.20
N ALA A 25 -2.98 22.48 2.92
CA ALA A 25 -3.75 23.06 1.81
C ALA A 25 -5.20 22.56 1.79
N LEU A 26 -5.42 21.26 2.02
CA LEU A 26 -6.75 20.65 2.13
C LEU A 26 -7.55 21.22 3.29
N ALA A 27 -6.92 21.39 4.46
CA ALA A 27 -7.55 21.99 5.63
C ALA A 27 -7.99 23.46 5.38
N ARG A 28 -7.24 24.19 4.56
CA ARG A 28 -7.60 25.55 4.11
C ARG A 28 -8.58 25.57 2.92
N ARG A 29 -8.94 24.40 2.38
CA ARG A 29 -9.76 24.26 1.16
C ARG A 29 -9.18 25.02 -0.04
N ASP A 30 -7.85 25.03 -0.14
CA ASP A 30 -7.09 25.72 -1.19
C ASP A 30 -6.65 24.71 -2.27
N TRP A 31 -7.50 24.55 -3.29
CA TRP A 31 -7.24 23.59 -4.37
C TRP A 31 -5.99 23.94 -5.18
N TRP A 32 -5.70 25.21 -5.38
CA TRP A 32 -4.52 25.64 -6.13
C TRP A 32 -3.23 25.19 -5.44
N SER A 33 -3.13 25.38 -4.12
CA SER A 33 -1.99 24.87 -3.35
C SER A 33 -1.93 23.35 -3.30
N CYS A 34 -3.08 22.66 -3.28
CA CYS A 34 -3.11 21.18 -3.40
C CYS A 34 -2.51 20.73 -4.73
N ARG A 35 -2.93 21.37 -5.84
CA ARG A 35 -2.43 21.09 -7.19
C ARG A 35 -0.94 21.35 -7.30
N ALA A 36 -0.43 22.44 -6.74
CA ALA A 36 1.01 22.72 -6.75
C ALA A 36 1.85 21.59 -6.14
N VAL A 37 1.39 20.98 -5.03
CA VAL A 37 2.07 19.83 -4.42
C VAL A 37 1.92 18.57 -5.27
N LEU A 38 0.71 18.27 -5.72
CA LEU A 38 0.38 17.02 -6.43
C LEU A 38 0.96 16.97 -7.85
N ASP A 39 1.01 18.09 -8.56
CA ASP A 39 1.53 18.20 -9.93
C ASP A 39 3.07 18.18 -9.96
N ALA A 40 3.73 18.52 -8.85
CA ALA A 40 5.19 18.42 -8.72
C ALA A 40 5.67 16.99 -8.41
N ALA A 41 4.78 16.10 -7.96
CA ALA A 41 5.12 14.73 -7.61
C ALA A 41 5.16 13.81 -8.84
N ALA A 42 6.07 12.83 -8.82
CA ALA A 42 6.05 11.73 -9.79
C ALA A 42 4.71 10.96 -9.69
N PRO A 43 4.25 10.28 -10.77
CA PRO A 43 2.92 9.67 -10.79
C PRO A 43 2.61 8.72 -9.62
N ASP A 44 3.51 7.79 -9.26
CA ASP A 44 3.33 6.91 -8.09
C ASP A 44 3.28 7.68 -6.77
N ALA A 45 4.20 8.63 -6.59
CA ALA A 45 4.23 9.51 -5.42
C ALA A 45 2.92 10.31 -5.29
N ARG A 46 2.37 10.84 -6.40
CA ARG A 46 1.08 11.54 -6.42
C ARG A 46 -0.06 10.64 -5.97
N SER A 47 -0.17 9.43 -6.52
CA SER A 47 -1.19 8.45 -6.12
C SER A 47 -1.12 8.13 -4.63
N ARG A 48 0.10 8.01 -4.09
CA ARG A 48 0.33 7.73 -2.68
C ARG A 48 -0.04 8.92 -1.78
N LEU A 49 0.30 10.14 -2.17
CA LEU A 49 -0.13 11.36 -1.47
C LEU A 49 -1.65 11.49 -1.42
N LEU A 50 -2.33 11.22 -2.55
CA LEU A 50 -3.79 11.20 -2.61
C LEU A 50 -4.39 10.17 -1.64
N LEU A 51 -3.85 8.94 -1.61
CA LEU A 51 -4.32 7.91 -0.67
C LEU A 51 -4.17 8.35 0.79
N TRP A 52 -3.01 8.86 1.18
CA TRP A 52 -2.78 9.32 2.56
C TRP A 52 -3.66 10.52 2.95
N ALA A 53 -3.90 11.45 2.02
CA ALA A 53 -4.78 12.59 2.24
C ALA A 53 -6.24 12.18 2.48
N THR A 54 -6.68 11.04 1.95
CA THR A 54 -8.06 10.56 2.16
C THR A 54 -8.27 9.82 3.48
N GLY A 55 -7.19 9.37 4.12
CA GLY A 55 -7.25 8.54 5.33
C GLY A 55 -7.39 9.31 6.65
N ASP A 56 -7.26 10.64 6.64
CA ASP A 56 -7.37 11.44 7.88
C ASP A 56 -8.82 11.85 8.22
N GLY A 57 -9.79 11.57 7.34
CA GLY A 57 -11.21 11.89 7.54
C GLY A 57 -11.53 13.39 7.58
N THR A 58 -10.55 14.27 7.39
CA THR A 58 -10.71 15.72 7.61
C THR A 58 -11.14 16.49 6.36
N ILE A 59 -11.02 15.89 5.17
CA ILE A 59 -11.25 16.57 3.89
C ILE A 59 -12.73 16.79 3.56
N GLY A 60 -13.65 16.12 4.25
CA GLY A 60 -15.10 16.32 4.15
C GLY A 60 -15.64 16.33 2.72
N ASP A 61 -16.51 17.27 2.42
CA ASP A 61 -17.13 17.52 1.11
C ASP A 61 -16.23 18.29 0.13
N PHE A 62 -15.04 18.73 0.53
CA PHE A 62 -14.18 19.56 -0.33
C PHE A 62 -13.79 18.87 -1.66
N PRO A 63 -13.42 17.57 -1.71
CA PRO A 63 -13.16 16.88 -2.98
C PRO A 63 -14.36 16.91 -3.95
N ARG A 64 -15.59 16.86 -3.41
CA ARG A 64 -16.81 16.96 -4.21
C ARG A 64 -16.97 18.35 -4.82
N ILE A 65 -16.80 19.40 -4.01
CA ILE A 65 -16.90 20.80 -4.47
C ILE A 65 -15.92 21.08 -5.61
N VAL A 66 -14.67 20.63 -5.46
CA VAL A 66 -13.64 20.82 -6.48
C VAL A 66 -13.99 20.08 -7.76
N TRP A 67 -14.38 18.81 -7.67
CA TRP A 67 -14.76 18.02 -8.84
C TRP A 67 -15.98 18.61 -9.57
N ASP A 68 -17.00 19.06 -8.83
CA ASP A 68 -18.21 19.64 -9.41
C ASP A 68 -17.91 21.00 -10.09
N SER A 69 -16.84 21.70 -9.69
CA SER A 69 -16.37 22.93 -10.36
C SER A 69 -15.66 22.69 -11.69
N ASP A 70 -14.95 21.57 -11.83
CA ASP A 70 -14.23 21.17 -13.04
C ASP A 70 -14.14 19.64 -13.13
N ALA A 71 -15.13 19.07 -13.83
CA ALA A 71 -15.19 17.64 -14.11
C ALA A 71 -14.13 17.15 -15.15
N THR A 72 -13.19 18.00 -15.55
CA THR A 72 -12.04 17.60 -16.38
C THR A 72 -10.75 17.41 -15.58
N ASP A 73 -10.74 17.83 -14.32
CA ASP A 73 -9.61 17.67 -13.41
C ASP A 73 -9.49 16.23 -12.90
N SER A 74 -8.58 15.44 -13.51
CA SER A 74 -8.35 14.05 -13.10
C SER A 74 -7.83 13.90 -11.67
N THR A 75 -7.15 14.92 -11.13
CA THR A 75 -6.63 14.91 -9.75
C THR A 75 -7.78 15.09 -8.77
N ALA A 76 -8.74 15.97 -9.08
CA ALA A 76 -9.97 16.13 -8.30
C ALA A 76 -10.83 14.85 -8.34
N ALA A 77 -10.99 14.24 -9.53
CA ALA A 77 -11.67 12.95 -9.66
C ALA A 77 -11.00 11.85 -8.82
N ALA A 78 -9.68 11.75 -8.89
CA ALA A 78 -8.93 10.74 -8.12
C ALA A 78 -9.09 10.96 -6.61
N LEU A 79 -8.95 12.19 -6.12
CA LEU A 79 -9.12 12.52 -4.71
C LEU A 79 -10.54 12.18 -4.22
N LEU A 80 -11.56 12.60 -4.96
CA LEU A 80 -12.96 12.32 -4.63
C LEU A 80 -13.26 10.83 -4.64
N ALA A 81 -12.81 10.10 -5.67
CA ALA A 81 -13.03 8.67 -5.77
C ALA A 81 -12.34 7.91 -4.62
N LEU A 82 -11.09 8.26 -4.30
CA LEU A 82 -10.35 7.66 -3.19
C LEU A 82 -10.99 7.98 -1.84
N HIS A 83 -11.51 9.20 -1.65
CA HIS A 83 -12.27 9.56 -0.45
C HIS A 83 -13.52 8.70 -0.30
N LEU A 84 -14.34 8.56 -1.36
CA LEU A 84 -15.53 7.72 -1.36
C LEU A 84 -15.19 6.25 -1.09
N ILE A 85 -14.12 5.75 -1.70
CA ILE A 85 -13.63 4.39 -1.48
C ILE A 85 -13.23 4.20 -0.02
N HIS A 86 -12.44 5.11 0.54
CA HIS A 86 -11.98 5.05 1.94
C HIS A 86 -13.16 5.02 2.91
N THR A 87 -14.11 5.96 2.77
CA THR A 87 -15.34 5.98 3.58
C THR A 87 -16.14 4.68 3.47
N GLY A 88 -16.20 4.09 2.27
CA GLY A 88 -16.82 2.77 2.09
C GLY A 88 -16.13 1.68 2.92
N TRP A 89 -14.80 1.62 2.87
CA TRP A 89 -14.03 0.61 3.62
C TRP A 89 -14.13 0.80 5.14
N GLU A 90 -14.18 2.03 5.63
CA GLU A 90 -14.43 2.33 7.05
C GLU A 90 -15.80 1.78 7.51
N ILE A 91 -16.85 1.98 6.71
CA ILE A 91 -18.21 1.47 7.00
C ILE A 91 -18.24 -0.06 7.04
N ARG A 92 -17.58 -0.71 6.07
CA ARG A 92 -17.48 -2.17 6.02
C ARG A 92 -16.70 -2.72 7.22
N SER A 93 -15.79 -1.92 7.77
CA SER A 93 -14.73 -2.30 8.70
C SER A 93 -13.68 -3.25 8.09
N GLY A 94 -12.54 -3.39 8.78
CA GLY A 94 -11.49 -4.35 8.44
C GLY A 94 -11.87 -5.82 8.71
N ALA A 95 -13.04 -6.08 9.30
CA ALA A 95 -13.47 -7.42 9.64
C ALA A 95 -13.62 -8.34 8.41
N LEU A 96 -13.47 -9.65 8.64
CA LEU A 96 -13.75 -10.66 7.62
C LEU A 96 -15.21 -10.58 7.16
N ALA A 97 -15.46 -10.96 5.90
CA ALA A 97 -16.79 -10.82 5.29
C ALA A 97 -17.92 -11.47 6.10
N GLN A 98 -17.66 -12.59 6.78
CA GLN A 98 -18.63 -13.28 7.64
C GLN A 98 -19.03 -12.51 8.90
N HIS A 99 -18.31 -11.44 9.25
CA HIS A 99 -18.54 -10.60 10.43
C HIS A 99 -19.07 -9.21 10.09
N VAL A 100 -19.39 -8.96 8.82
CA VAL A 100 -19.93 -7.68 8.33
C VAL A 100 -21.42 -7.82 8.06
N SER A 101 -22.24 -6.91 8.60
CA SER A 101 -23.69 -6.97 8.44
C SER A 101 -24.13 -6.69 7.00
N GLN A 102 -25.32 -7.15 6.61
CA GLN A 102 -25.89 -6.86 5.29
C GLN A 102 -26.04 -5.35 5.02
N ASP A 103 -26.40 -4.56 6.04
CA ASP A 103 -26.52 -3.10 5.92
C ASP A 103 -25.14 -2.45 5.67
N GLN A 104 -24.11 -2.87 6.40
CA GLN A 104 -22.73 -2.40 6.18
C GLN A 104 -22.26 -2.71 4.76
N PHE A 105 -22.55 -3.92 4.24
CA PHE A 105 -22.25 -4.27 2.85
C PHE A 105 -23.01 -3.42 1.84
N ALA A 106 -24.31 -3.17 2.06
CA ALA A 106 -25.11 -2.34 1.18
C ALA A 106 -24.56 -0.92 1.08
N ARG A 107 -24.24 -0.31 2.23
CA ARG A 107 -23.64 1.03 2.32
C ARG A 107 -22.24 1.07 1.72
N PHE A 108 -21.40 0.08 2.00
CA PHE A 108 -20.08 -0.06 1.39
C PHE A 108 -20.17 -0.07 -0.14
N HIS A 109 -21.02 -0.92 -0.71
CA HIS A 109 -21.19 -1.00 -2.16
C HIS A 109 -21.78 0.28 -2.75
N ASP A 110 -22.67 0.98 -2.05
CA ASP A 110 -23.19 2.28 -2.49
C ASP A 110 -22.07 3.32 -2.64
N TYR A 111 -21.16 3.44 -1.66
CA TYR A 111 -19.99 4.31 -1.78
C TYR A 111 -19.07 3.93 -2.94
N LEU A 112 -18.81 2.63 -3.15
CA LEU A 112 -17.99 2.18 -4.27
C LEU A 112 -18.66 2.45 -5.63
N ARG A 113 -19.99 2.34 -5.75
CA ARG A 113 -20.70 2.70 -6.98
C ARG A 113 -20.65 4.19 -7.27
N ARG A 114 -20.74 5.04 -6.23
CA ARG A 114 -20.54 6.49 -6.36
C ARG A 114 -19.12 6.82 -6.84
N ALA A 115 -18.12 6.11 -6.32
CA ALA A 115 -16.74 6.24 -6.80
C ALA A 115 -16.61 5.79 -8.27
N GLU A 116 -17.20 4.66 -8.66
CA GLU A 116 -17.20 4.20 -10.06
C GLU A 116 -17.85 5.21 -11.02
N ALA A 117 -18.93 5.88 -10.61
CA ALA A 117 -19.57 6.91 -11.44
C ALA A 117 -18.59 8.06 -11.79
N VAL A 118 -17.80 8.52 -10.81
CA VAL A 118 -16.74 9.52 -11.03
C VAL A 118 -15.63 8.93 -11.91
N LEU A 119 -15.16 7.73 -11.59
CA LEU A 119 -14.02 7.10 -12.26
C LEU A 119 -14.30 6.74 -13.72
N ILE A 120 -15.53 6.36 -14.07
CA ILE A 120 -15.92 6.04 -15.46
C ILE A 120 -15.75 7.26 -16.36
N ASP A 121 -16.31 8.41 -15.99
CA ASP A 121 -16.19 9.65 -16.78
C ASP A 121 -14.73 10.13 -16.80
N ALA A 122 -14.07 10.16 -15.64
CA ALA A 122 -12.69 10.63 -15.54
C ALA A 122 -11.71 9.78 -16.36
N THR A 123 -11.80 8.44 -16.32
CA THR A 123 -10.93 7.56 -17.12
C THR A 123 -11.23 7.59 -18.61
N ALA A 124 -12.45 7.94 -19.02
CA ALA A 124 -12.77 8.17 -20.43
C ALA A 124 -12.10 9.43 -20.97
N ARG A 125 -12.01 10.50 -20.16
CA ARG A 125 -11.35 11.76 -20.53
C ARG A 125 -9.83 11.71 -20.39
N GLN A 126 -9.34 11.11 -19.31
CA GLN A 126 -7.93 11.11 -18.90
C GLN A 126 -7.41 9.68 -18.73
N PRO A 127 -7.37 8.87 -19.82
CA PRO A 127 -7.00 7.45 -19.73
C PRO A 127 -5.55 7.19 -19.35
N ARG A 128 -4.70 8.23 -19.29
CA ARG A 128 -3.29 8.15 -18.91
C ARG A 128 -3.02 8.51 -17.46
N ASP A 129 -4.03 8.79 -16.65
CA ASP A 129 -3.85 9.06 -15.23
C ASP A 129 -3.82 7.75 -14.41
N PRO A 130 -2.66 7.35 -13.84
CA PRO A 130 -2.57 6.10 -13.10
C PRO A 130 -3.28 6.13 -11.73
N ALA A 131 -3.55 7.30 -11.15
CA ALA A 131 -4.28 7.40 -9.89
C ALA A 131 -5.75 6.97 -10.07
N LEU A 132 -6.35 7.32 -11.22
CA LEU A 132 -7.70 6.87 -11.57
C LEU A 132 -7.76 5.35 -11.71
N TRP A 133 -6.81 4.75 -12.45
CA TRP A 133 -6.77 3.29 -12.61
C TRP A 133 -6.48 2.56 -11.31
N THR A 134 -5.66 3.14 -10.43
CA THR A 134 -5.43 2.61 -9.08
C THR A 134 -6.71 2.59 -8.25
N ALA A 135 -7.48 3.67 -8.25
CA ALA A 135 -8.79 3.70 -7.60
C ALA A 135 -9.76 2.67 -8.22
N ARG A 136 -9.74 2.50 -9.56
CA ARG A 136 -10.56 1.51 -10.26
C ARG A 136 -10.19 0.06 -9.96
N LEU A 137 -8.93 -0.24 -9.63
CA LEU A 137 -8.54 -1.56 -9.13
C LEU A 137 -9.16 -1.83 -7.76
N THR A 138 -9.13 -0.83 -6.88
CA THR A 138 -9.73 -0.94 -5.54
C THR A 138 -11.24 -1.14 -5.59
N THR A 139 -11.96 -0.41 -6.46
CA THR A 139 -13.40 -0.62 -6.64
C THR A 139 -13.72 -1.96 -7.28
N ALA A 140 -12.91 -2.44 -8.24
CA ALA A 140 -13.11 -3.76 -8.85
C ALA A 140 -13.03 -4.89 -7.82
N ARG A 141 -12.06 -4.80 -6.89
CA ARG A 141 -11.94 -5.73 -5.77
C ARG A 141 -13.14 -5.62 -4.82
N GLY A 142 -13.46 -4.41 -4.37
CA GLY A 142 -14.53 -4.18 -3.38
C GLY A 142 -15.93 -4.52 -3.90
N LEU A 143 -16.21 -4.26 -5.17
CA LEU A 143 -17.47 -4.62 -5.85
C LEU A 143 -17.47 -6.05 -6.41
N GLN A 144 -16.37 -6.80 -6.24
CA GLN A 144 -16.22 -8.19 -6.69
C GLN A 144 -16.51 -8.38 -8.19
N LEU A 145 -15.96 -7.50 -9.04
CA LEU A 145 -16.18 -7.55 -10.49
C LEU A 145 -15.47 -8.72 -11.20
N GLY A 146 -14.69 -9.50 -10.47
CA GLY A 146 -14.00 -10.70 -10.93
C GLY A 146 -12.62 -10.44 -11.56
N GLN A 147 -11.82 -11.51 -11.65
CA GLN A 147 -10.40 -11.44 -12.05
C GLN A 147 -10.18 -10.89 -13.46
N ALA A 148 -11.08 -11.19 -14.41
CA ALA A 148 -10.95 -10.73 -15.79
C ALA A 148 -11.09 -9.19 -15.90
N GLU A 149 -12.03 -8.60 -15.18
CA GLU A 149 -12.23 -7.15 -15.18
C GLU A 149 -11.09 -6.44 -14.42
N THR A 150 -10.67 -6.98 -13.27
CA THR A 150 -9.50 -6.47 -12.55
C THR A 150 -8.25 -6.48 -13.43
N ARG A 151 -8.01 -7.57 -14.17
CA ARG A 151 -6.89 -7.66 -15.12
C ARG A 151 -6.97 -6.61 -16.22
N ARG A 152 -8.14 -6.40 -16.84
CA ARG A 152 -8.32 -5.37 -17.87
C ARG A 152 -8.00 -3.97 -17.34
N ARG A 153 -8.39 -3.65 -16.11
CA ARG A 153 -8.07 -2.37 -15.45
C ARG A 153 -6.59 -2.26 -15.13
N TYR A 154 -5.95 -3.34 -14.69
CA TYR A 154 -4.51 -3.37 -14.46
C TYR A 154 -3.70 -3.16 -15.75
N ASP A 155 -4.10 -3.76 -16.86
CA ASP A 155 -3.44 -3.53 -18.16
C ASP A 155 -3.50 -2.04 -18.57
N ARG A 156 -4.58 -1.34 -18.23
CA ARG A 156 -4.69 0.12 -18.44
C ARG A 156 -3.78 0.92 -17.53
N LEU A 157 -3.63 0.51 -16.27
CA LEU A 157 -2.66 1.11 -15.35
C LEU A 157 -1.24 0.95 -15.90
N VAL A 158 -0.84 -0.26 -16.28
CA VAL A 158 0.50 -0.54 -16.82
C VAL A 158 0.77 0.24 -18.10
N ALA A 159 -0.24 0.44 -18.96
CA ALA A 159 -0.10 1.26 -20.15
C ALA A 159 0.10 2.76 -19.83
N ALA A 160 -0.37 3.23 -18.68
CA ALA A 160 -0.20 4.62 -18.23
C ALA A 160 1.13 4.82 -17.47
N ASP A 161 1.49 3.88 -16.59
CA ASP A 161 2.69 3.89 -15.77
C ASP A 161 3.11 2.43 -15.42
N PRO A 162 4.05 1.83 -16.18
CA PRO A 162 4.36 0.39 -16.10
C PRO A 162 4.81 -0.13 -14.72
N HIS A 163 5.35 0.76 -13.88
CA HIS A 163 5.95 0.40 -12.59
C HIS A 163 5.28 1.12 -11.43
N HIS A 164 3.99 1.47 -11.60
CA HIS A 164 3.17 2.17 -10.61
C HIS A 164 2.90 1.31 -9.36
N LEU A 165 3.83 1.34 -8.40
CA LEU A 165 3.82 0.45 -7.23
C LEU A 165 2.51 0.51 -6.45
N THR A 166 1.94 1.70 -6.27
CA THR A 166 0.71 1.92 -5.52
C THR A 166 -0.45 1.12 -6.10
N GLY A 167 -0.58 1.10 -7.43
CA GLY A 167 -1.60 0.31 -8.13
C GLY A 167 -1.23 -1.17 -8.26
N GLN A 168 0.06 -1.49 -8.39
CA GLN A 168 0.54 -2.88 -8.34
C GLN A 168 0.20 -3.56 -7.01
N LEU A 169 0.34 -2.86 -5.88
CA LEU A 169 -0.09 -3.37 -4.57
C LEU A 169 -1.61 -3.61 -4.50
N GLN A 170 -2.43 -2.78 -5.16
CA GLN A 170 -3.87 -3.03 -5.26
C GLN A 170 -4.20 -4.26 -6.12
N TYR A 171 -3.47 -4.45 -7.22
CA TYR A 171 -3.62 -5.63 -8.07
C TYR A 171 -3.17 -6.91 -7.36
N LEU A 172 -2.05 -6.86 -6.63
CA LEU A 172 -1.52 -7.94 -5.80
C LEU A 172 -2.62 -8.52 -4.89
N GLN A 173 -3.32 -7.65 -4.16
CA GLN A 173 -4.42 -8.07 -3.28
C GLN A 173 -5.52 -8.83 -4.03
N SER A 174 -5.87 -8.42 -5.25
CA SER A 174 -6.86 -9.15 -6.07
C SER A 174 -6.35 -10.51 -6.55
N LEU A 175 -5.05 -10.77 -6.55
CA LEU A 175 -4.49 -12.09 -6.87
C LEU A 175 -4.49 -13.04 -5.67
N CYS A 176 -4.73 -12.57 -4.44
CA CYS A 176 -4.86 -13.43 -3.28
C CYS A 176 -6.13 -14.33 -3.38
N PRO A 177 -6.10 -15.59 -2.91
CA PRO A 177 -7.26 -16.49 -2.95
C PRO A 177 -8.52 -15.97 -2.27
N LYS A 178 -8.37 -15.15 -1.21
CA LYS A 178 -9.49 -14.47 -0.53
C LYS A 178 -10.32 -13.56 -1.45
N TRP A 179 -9.78 -13.23 -2.63
CA TRP A 179 -10.43 -12.43 -3.69
C TRP A 179 -10.62 -13.20 -5.00
N GLY A 180 -10.52 -14.54 -4.98
CA GLY A 180 -10.71 -15.39 -6.15
C GLY A 180 -9.48 -15.57 -7.05
N GLY A 181 -8.28 -15.20 -6.56
CA GLY A 181 -7.01 -15.51 -7.20
C GLY A 181 -6.40 -16.84 -6.74
N THR A 182 -5.10 -17.04 -7.02
CA THR A 182 -4.35 -18.23 -6.62
C THR A 182 -2.93 -17.85 -6.18
N TRP A 183 -2.37 -18.58 -5.22
CA TRP A 183 -1.00 -18.34 -4.74
C TRP A 183 0.04 -18.45 -5.84
N ASP A 184 -0.06 -19.47 -6.71
CA ASP A 184 0.87 -19.65 -7.84
C ASP A 184 0.88 -18.45 -8.79
N HIS A 185 -0.30 -17.88 -9.07
CA HIS A 185 -0.40 -16.71 -9.93
C HIS A 185 0.14 -15.47 -9.22
N LEU A 186 -0.20 -15.27 -7.95
CA LEU A 186 0.30 -14.17 -7.13
C LEU A 186 1.84 -14.16 -7.09
N HIS A 187 2.47 -15.29 -6.72
CA HIS A 187 3.92 -15.41 -6.59
C HIS A 187 4.63 -15.20 -7.92
N ARG A 188 4.14 -15.83 -9.00
CA ARG A 188 4.72 -15.65 -10.34
C ARG A 188 4.63 -14.19 -10.80
N TRP A 189 3.46 -13.58 -10.67
CA TRP A 189 3.25 -12.19 -11.07
C TRP A 189 4.11 -11.22 -10.25
N ALA A 190 4.25 -11.43 -8.94
CA ALA A 190 5.08 -10.59 -8.08
C ALA A 190 6.57 -10.67 -8.48
N TRP A 191 7.05 -11.88 -8.75
CA TRP A 191 8.41 -12.12 -9.22
C TRP A 191 8.68 -11.46 -10.57
N ASP A 192 7.79 -11.68 -11.55
CA ASP A 192 7.90 -11.09 -12.89
C ASP A 192 7.86 -9.56 -12.83
N SER A 193 7.00 -8.99 -11.98
CA SER A 193 6.88 -7.54 -11.80
C SER A 193 8.14 -6.93 -11.18
N MET A 194 8.76 -7.61 -10.23
CA MET A 194 10.05 -7.22 -9.65
C MET A 194 11.17 -7.26 -10.70
N LEU A 195 11.23 -8.31 -11.54
CA LEU A 195 12.25 -8.43 -12.58
C LEU A 195 12.09 -7.42 -13.71
N ALA A 196 10.84 -7.08 -14.05
CA ALA A 196 10.54 -6.08 -15.08
C ALA A 196 10.91 -4.65 -14.65
N ALA A 197 10.89 -4.34 -13.35
CA ALA A 197 11.29 -3.04 -12.84
C ALA A 197 12.83 -2.85 -12.87
N PRO A 198 13.32 -1.61 -13.01
CA PRO A 198 14.76 -1.33 -12.90
C PRO A 198 15.37 -1.78 -11.56
N PRO A 199 16.64 -2.21 -11.51
CA PRO A 199 17.34 -2.42 -10.24
C PRO A 199 17.28 -1.17 -9.34
N GLY A 200 17.06 -1.36 -8.04
CA GLY A 200 16.85 -0.28 -7.07
C GLY A 200 15.44 0.29 -7.02
N ALA A 201 14.56 -0.13 -7.91
CA ALA A 201 13.15 0.23 -7.83
C ALA A 201 12.45 -0.58 -6.70
N PRO A 202 11.38 -0.05 -6.09
CA PRO A 202 10.82 -0.62 -4.86
C PRO A 202 10.07 -1.95 -5.05
N GLN A 203 9.89 -2.45 -6.28
CA GLN A 203 9.02 -3.57 -6.66
C GLN A 203 9.43 -4.92 -6.05
N GLY A 204 10.64 -5.05 -5.50
CA GLY A 204 10.98 -6.19 -4.63
C GLY A 204 9.98 -6.38 -3.48
N VAL A 205 9.32 -5.31 -3.02
CA VAL A 205 8.27 -5.41 -1.99
C VAL A 205 7.07 -6.24 -2.43
N LEU A 206 6.80 -6.38 -3.74
CA LEU A 206 5.69 -7.21 -4.22
C LEU A 206 5.91 -8.68 -3.88
N VAL A 207 7.16 -9.16 -3.93
CA VAL A 207 7.54 -10.52 -3.51
C VAL A 207 7.37 -10.68 -2.01
N ALA A 208 7.82 -9.69 -1.23
CA ALA A 208 7.67 -9.69 0.22
C ALA A 208 6.19 -9.72 0.65
N GLU A 209 5.34 -8.88 0.04
CA GLU A 209 3.89 -8.88 0.29
C GLU A 209 3.21 -10.17 -0.15
N ALA A 210 3.59 -10.75 -1.29
CA ALA A 210 3.04 -12.02 -1.74
C ALA A 210 3.30 -13.15 -0.73
N HIS A 211 4.50 -13.24 -0.16
CA HIS A 211 4.83 -14.22 0.88
C HIS A 211 4.15 -13.91 2.21
N LEU A 212 4.02 -12.63 2.57
CA LEU A 212 3.30 -12.23 3.77
C LEU A 212 1.82 -12.62 3.69
N GLU A 213 1.15 -12.30 2.57
CA GLU A 213 -0.25 -12.68 2.32
C GLU A 213 -0.43 -14.21 2.31
N HIS A 214 0.50 -14.96 1.73
CA HIS A 214 0.45 -16.42 1.76
C HIS A 214 0.57 -16.96 3.19
N MET A 215 1.49 -16.43 3.99
CA MET A 215 1.65 -16.80 5.40
C MET A 215 0.37 -16.54 6.20
N LEU A 216 -0.26 -15.37 6.02
CA LEU A 216 -1.54 -15.02 6.66
C LEU A 216 -2.69 -15.91 6.16
N GLY A 217 -2.67 -16.31 4.90
CA GLY A 217 -3.62 -17.27 4.35
C GLY A 217 -3.50 -18.66 4.99
N LEU A 218 -2.27 -19.11 5.25
CA LEU A 218 -2.00 -20.36 5.96
C LEU A 218 -2.43 -20.30 7.42
N GLU A 219 -2.37 -19.13 8.08
CA GLU A 219 -2.78 -19.01 9.50
C GLU A 219 -4.22 -19.48 9.74
N GLN A 220 -5.09 -19.33 8.74
CA GLN A 220 -6.49 -19.75 8.82
C GLN A 220 -6.69 -21.26 8.60
N THR A 221 -5.80 -21.93 7.87
CA THR A 221 -5.99 -23.32 7.41
C THR A 221 -4.99 -24.30 8.04
N ASP A 222 -3.77 -23.86 8.27
CA ASP A 222 -2.65 -24.60 8.86
C ASP A 222 -1.73 -23.64 9.63
N PRO A 223 -2.04 -23.33 10.90
CA PRO A 223 -1.22 -22.44 11.72
C PRO A 223 0.23 -22.91 11.87
N ALA A 224 0.49 -24.21 11.91
CA ALA A 224 1.85 -24.73 12.07
C ALA A 224 2.69 -24.46 10.82
N ALA A 225 2.12 -24.67 9.63
CA ALA A 225 2.77 -24.31 8.37
C ALA A 225 3.00 -22.79 8.26
N SER A 226 2.02 -21.96 8.68
CA SER A 226 2.15 -20.50 8.70
C SER A 226 3.38 -20.04 9.53
N HIS A 227 3.54 -20.56 10.75
CA HIS A 227 4.67 -20.22 11.62
C HIS A 227 6.04 -20.59 11.05
N ALA A 228 6.11 -21.66 10.25
CA ALA A 228 7.35 -22.11 9.62
C ALA A 228 7.61 -21.47 8.24
N TYR A 229 6.59 -20.89 7.60
CA TYR A 229 6.60 -20.51 6.18
C TYR A 229 7.75 -19.56 5.82
N LEU A 230 7.88 -18.44 6.55
CA LEU A 230 8.94 -17.44 6.29
C LEU A 230 10.33 -17.91 6.76
N SER A 231 10.42 -19.03 7.48
CA SER A 231 11.69 -19.65 7.85
C SER A 231 12.16 -20.69 6.83
N ASP A 232 11.33 -21.07 5.86
CA ASP A 232 11.72 -21.97 4.77
C ASP A 232 12.88 -21.40 3.96
N VAL A 233 13.85 -22.25 3.62
CA VAL A 233 15.10 -21.83 2.96
C VAL A 233 14.85 -21.22 1.58
N THR A 234 13.88 -21.73 0.82
CA THR A 234 13.56 -21.26 -0.52
C THR A 234 12.88 -19.90 -0.45
N ILE A 235 11.96 -19.73 0.51
CA ILE A 235 11.26 -18.46 0.74
C ILE A 235 12.23 -17.38 1.22
N ARG A 236 13.13 -17.73 2.15
CA ARG A 236 14.19 -16.81 2.61
C ARG A 236 15.07 -16.35 1.46
N GLU A 237 15.54 -17.27 0.62
CA GLU A 237 16.35 -16.94 -0.54
C GLU A 237 15.61 -15.98 -1.50
N ALA A 238 14.34 -16.23 -1.78
CA ALA A 238 13.52 -15.34 -2.60
C ALA A 238 13.38 -13.92 -1.99
N LEU A 239 13.18 -13.82 -0.68
CA LEU A 239 13.10 -12.54 0.04
C LEU A 239 14.43 -11.78 0.02
N HIS A 240 15.56 -12.48 0.16
CA HIS A 240 16.90 -11.88 0.03
C HIS A 240 17.15 -11.34 -1.37
N GLN A 241 16.83 -12.11 -2.42
CA GLN A 241 16.94 -11.65 -3.81
C GLN A 241 16.07 -10.41 -4.07
N ALA A 242 14.85 -10.40 -3.54
CA ALA A 242 13.95 -9.26 -3.64
C ALA A 242 14.48 -8.02 -2.91
N ALA A 243 15.06 -8.19 -1.73
CA ALA A 243 15.67 -7.10 -0.98
C ALA A 243 16.92 -6.54 -1.68
N HIS A 244 17.79 -7.40 -2.23
CA HIS A 244 18.97 -7.00 -3.00
C HIS A 244 18.66 -6.20 -4.26
N ARG A 245 17.53 -6.48 -4.92
CA ARG A 245 17.07 -5.70 -6.07
C ARG A 245 16.32 -4.41 -5.68
N SER A 246 15.91 -4.28 -4.41
CA SER A 246 15.09 -3.18 -3.88
C SER A 246 15.82 -2.47 -2.74
N VAL A 247 15.37 -2.61 -1.49
CA VAL A 247 15.83 -1.83 -0.33
C VAL A 247 17.32 -1.91 0.00
N TRP A 248 18.03 -2.94 -0.46
CA TRP A 248 19.49 -3.06 -0.29
C TRP A 248 20.29 -2.67 -1.54
N HIS A 249 19.61 -2.32 -2.62
CA HIS A 249 20.28 -1.86 -3.82
C HIS A 249 20.82 -0.43 -3.62
N PRO A 250 22.04 -0.10 -4.09
CA PRO A 250 22.62 1.23 -3.93
C PRO A 250 21.78 2.36 -4.57
N ASP A 251 21.04 2.05 -5.64
CA ASP A 251 20.18 3.04 -6.34
C ASP A 251 18.77 3.16 -5.71
N PHE A 252 18.49 2.51 -4.59
CA PHE A 252 17.18 2.58 -3.93
C PHE A 252 16.86 4.01 -3.47
N ARG A 253 15.78 4.57 -3.99
CA ARG A 253 15.35 5.94 -3.69
C ARG A 253 14.31 5.99 -2.58
N ARG A 254 14.47 6.96 -1.68
CA ARG A 254 13.53 7.22 -0.58
C ARG A 254 12.39 8.17 -1.00
N GLU A 255 11.75 7.85 -2.12
CA GLU A 255 10.55 8.55 -2.61
C GLU A 255 9.33 8.23 -1.74
N PRO A 256 8.23 9.03 -1.77
CA PRO A 256 6.98 8.74 -1.07
C PRO A 256 6.66 7.26 -1.08
N GLY A 257 6.57 6.61 0.10
CA GLY A 257 6.25 5.19 0.25
C GLY A 257 7.40 4.24 0.58
N TRP A 258 8.65 4.70 0.52
CA TRP A 258 9.82 3.87 0.86
C TRP A 258 9.76 3.30 2.28
N VAL A 259 9.17 4.03 3.24
CA VAL A 259 9.00 3.57 4.64
C VAL A 259 8.11 2.33 4.69
N GLY A 260 7.05 2.30 3.89
CA GLY A 260 6.17 1.13 3.76
C GLY A 260 6.91 -0.07 3.18
N THR A 261 7.67 0.15 2.09
CA THR A 261 8.51 -0.88 1.48
C THR A 261 9.51 -1.48 2.48
N ALA A 262 10.26 -0.62 3.18
CA ALA A 262 11.21 -1.06 4.19
C ALA A 262 10.52 -1.72 5.40
N SER A 263 9.34 -1.25 5.81
CA SER A 263 8.57 -1.85 6.90
C SER A 263 8.10 -3.27 6.56
N THR A 264 7.64 -3.52 5.33
CA THR A 264 7.31 -4.87 4.87
C THR A 264 8.53 -5.80 4.91
N PHE A 265 9.68 -5.36 4.38
CA PHE A 265 10.92 -6.15 4.45
C PHE A 265 11.37 -6.43 5.89
N ALA A 266 11.32 -5.42 6.75
CA ALA A 266 11.66 -5.56 8.17
C ALA A 266 10.76 -6.61 8.84
N MET A 267 9.45 -6.58 8.56
CA MET A 267 8.50 -7.54 9.12
C MET A 267 8.76 -8.97 8.62
N VAL A 268 8.89 -9.21 7.31
CA VAL A 268 9.07 -10.57 6.78
C VAL A 268 10.38 -11.21 7.26
N PHE A 269 11.48 -10.44 7.33
CA PHE A 269 12.73 -10.96 7.88
C PHE A 269 12.66 -11.22 9.38
N ALA A 270 11.98 -10.35 10.14
CA ALA A 270 11.81 -10.53 11.58
C ALA A 270 10.95 -11.77 11.91
N LEU A 271 9.86 -11.99 11.16
CA LEU A 271 9.01 -13.18 11.29
C LEU A 271 9.72 -14.46 10.84
N GLY A 272 10.55 -14.39 9.80
CA GLY A 272 11.43 -15.48 9.36
C GLY A 272 12.64 -15.74 10.27
N ARG A 273 12.75 -15.04 11.41
CA ARG A 273 13.87 -15.10 12.37
C ARG A 273 15.24 -14.81 11.73
N ASP A 274 15.25 -14.06 10.62
CA ASP A 274 16.46 -13.59 9.97
C ASP A 274 16.87 -12.23 10.54
N HIS A 275 17.36 -12.25 11.78
CA HIS A 275 17.75 -11.02 12.46
C HIS A 275 18.90 -10.29 11.76
N ALA A 276 19.78 -11.02 11.07
CA ALA A 276 20.88 -10.44 10.30
C ALA A 276 20.37 -9.63 9.09
N ALA A 277 19.34 -10.12 8.40
CA ALA A 277 18.66 -9.38 7.33
C ALA A 277 17.77 -8.25 7.87
N ALA A 278 17.05 -8.47 8.97
CA ALA A 278 16.13 -7.48 9.53
C ALA A 278 16.85 -6.25 10.11
N ALA A 279 17.99 -6.44 10.78
CA ALA A 279 18.73 -5.38 11.46
C ALA A 279 19.08 -4.16 10.57
N PRO A 280 19.70 -4.31 9.38
CA PRO A 280 20.01 -3.17 8.53
C PRO A 280 18.75 -2.46 8.00
N VAL A 281 17.65 -3.17 7.78
CA VAL A 281 16.38 -2.56 7.36
C VAL A 281 15.77 -1.73 8.49
N PHE A 282 15.78 -2.26 9.73
CA PHE A 282 15.37 -1.48 10.90
C PHE A 282 16.28 -0.27 11.16
N ALA A 283 17.58 -0.40 10.94
CA ALA A 283 18.51 0.72 11.03
C ALA A 283 18.24 1.80 9.97
N MET A 284 17.86 1.40 8.75
CA MET A 284 17.47 2.31 7.68
C MET A 284 16.20 3.10 8.02
N LEU A 285 15.23 2.44 8.64
CA LEU A 285 13.97 3.05 9.08
C LEU A 285 14.17 4.05 10.23
N GLY A 286 15.11 3.78 11.14
CA GLY A 286 15.31 4.61 12.33
C GLY A 286 14.09 4.55 13.25
N ASP A 287 13.49 5.71 13.53
CA ASP A 287 12.24 5.84 14.28
C ASP A 287 10.99 5.61 13.41
N LEU A 288 11.10 5.79 12.10
CA LEU A 288 9.99 5.65 11.15
C LEU A 288 9.47 4.20 11.09
N ALA A 289 8.16 4.07 10.89
CA ALA A 289 7.50 2.83 10.50
C ALA A 289 6.13 3.15 9.88
N THR A 290 5.43 2.13 9.40
CA THR A 290 4.05 2.23 8.93
C THR A 290 3.14 1.25 9.69
N GLU A 291 1.84 1.54 9.75
CA GLU A 291 0.87 0.60 10.35
C GLU A 291 0.77 -0.71 9.56
N HIS A 292 0.67 -0.60 8.24
CA HIS A 292 0.84 -1.75 7.35
C HIS A 292 2.34 -2.10 7.22
N PRO A 293 2.75 -3.38 7.29
CA PRO A 293 1.92 -4.57 7.49
C PRO A 293 1.73 -4.99 8.96
N TRP A 294 2.30 -4.27 9.92
CA TRP A 294 2.34 -4.66 11.32
C TRP A 294 0.96 -4.83 11.98
N HIS A 295 -0.07 -4.12 11.50
CA HIS A 295 -1.45 -4.29 11.94
C HIS A 295 -2.01 -5.70 11.74
N TYR A 296 -1.36 -6.55 10.93
CA TYR A 296 -1.76 -7.95 10.80
C TYR A 296 -1.44 -8.79 12.04
N LEU A 297 -0.48 -8.39 12.88
CA LEU A 297 -0.07 -9.19 14.04
C LEU A 297 -0.90 -8.85 15.29
N GLU A 298 -0.98 -7.58 15.63
CA GLU A 298 -1.57 -7.09 16.88
C GLU A 298 -2.10 -5.66 16.68
N ASP A 299 -3.12 -5.28 17.46
CA ASP A 299 -3.69 -3.93 17.42
C ASP A 299 -2.69 -2.85 17.91
N ASP A 300 -1.86 -3.17 18.91
CA ASP A 300 -0.80 -2.27 19.40
C ASP A 300 0.47 -2.35 18.51
N VAL A 301 0.32 -1.84 17.30
CA VAL A 301 1.36 -1.84 16.27
C VAL A 301 2.68 -1.23 16.76
N VAL A 302 2.64 -0.17 17.57
CA VAL A 302 3.83 0.49 18.10
C VAL A 302 4.63 -0.45 19.00
N THR A 303 3.96 -1.13 19.93
CA THR A 303 4.62 -2.09 20.82
C THR A 303 5.17 -3.29 20.03
N THR A 304 4.42 -3.79 19.05
CA THR A 304 4.86 -4.88 18.18
C THR A 304 6.14 -4.51 17.42
N ILE A 305 6.17 -3.34 16.77
CA ILE A 305 7.36 -2.86 16.03
C ILE A 305 8.57 -2.74 16.97
N ARG A 306 8.38 -2.13 18.15
CA ARG A 306 9.46 -2.01 19.16
C ARG A 306 10.05 -3.36 19.54
N ARG A 307 9.20 -4.36 19.75
CA ARG A 307 9.60 -5.72 20.13
C ARG A 307 10.48 -6.35 19.06
N TYR A 308 10.03 -6.36 17.80
CA TYR A 308 10.80 -6.96 16.70
C TYR A 308 12.06 -6.16 16.35
N ARG A 309 12.00 -4.83 16.37
CA ARG A 309 13.16 -3.96 16.15
C ARG A 309 14.25 -4.23 17.19
N ARG A 310 13.89 -4.30 18.47
CA ARG A 310 14.85 -4.59 19.56
C ARG A 310 15.49 -5.97 19.40
N ALA A 311 14.70 -7.00 19.09
CA ALA A 311 15.21 -8.36 18.91
C ALA A 311 16.19 -8.45 17.72
N ALA A 312 15.87 -7.81 16.59
CA ALA A 312 16.72 -7.78 15.42
C ALA A 312 18.06 -7.06 15.69
N LEU A 313 18.01 -5.86 16.28
CA LEU A 313 19.22 -5.05 16.54
C LEU A 313 20.14 -5.65 17.60
N ALA A 314 19.57 -6.26 18.66
CA ALA A 314 20.36 -6.92 19.70
C ALA A 314 21.14 -8.14 19.18
N THR A 315 20.54 -8.87 18.23
CA THR A 315 21.16 -10.09 17.66
C THR A 315 22.08 -9.77 16.48
N GLY A 316 21.75 -8.75 15.70
CA GLY A 316 22.54 -8.30 14.54
C GLY A 316 23.88 -7.66 14.91
N ALA A 317 23.99 -7.06 16.10
CA ALA A 317 25.24 -6.45 16.59
C ALA A 317 26.30 -7.46 17.07
N VAL A 318 25.98 -8.76 17.12
CA VAL A 318 26.85 -9.82 17.67
C VAL A 318 27.62 -10.58 16.57
N ARG A 319 27.65 -10.07 15.34
CA ARG A 319 28.41 -10.63 14.21
C ARG A 319 29.30 -9.58 13.57
#